data_AF-A0A2W4S8T0-F1
#
_entry.id   AF-A0A2W4S8T0-F1
#
_cell.length_a   1.000
_cell.length_b   1.000
_cell.length_c   1.000
_cell.angle_alpha   90.00
_cell.angle_beta   90.00
_cell.angle_gamma   90.00
#
_symmetry.space_group_name_H-M   'P 1'
#
loop_
_entity.id
_entity.type
_entity.pdbx_description
1 polymer ?
#
loop_
_entity_poly.entity_id
_entity_poly.type
_entity_poly.pdbx_seq_one_letter_code
_entity_poly.pdbx_strand_id
1 'polypeptide(L)'
;MAEPVTNADITGMPVETHAGTEVAGGEHHAEATLLGQGAEFWVYVSMAIFFAAAIIFGKLPQRITGALDDRIAGVKRQLDEAKAVRAEAEALLADANRRREAATRDAEAIVARARAEAVELVAESQKAAALTIERRTLAAEAKIAAAERAAEADLRADVARRVTAAATALISARADTALQSKLTDEAIAGLDRRLH
;
A
#
# COMPACT_ATOMS: atom_id res chain seq x y z
N MET A 1 -16.23 -34.94 -59.14
CA MET A 1 -15.91 -36.31 -58.69
C MET A 1 -17.06 -36.77 -57.80
N ALA A 2 -18.21 -37.32 -58.22
CA ALA A 2 -18.59 -38.05 -59.43
C ALA A 2 -17.54 -39.07 -59.85
N GLU A 3 -17.68 -40.31 -59.38
CA GLU A 3 -17.84 -41.44 -60.30
C GLU A 3 -18.45 -42.68 -59.59
N PRO A 4 -19.16 -43.52 -60.36
CA PRO A 4 -20.12 -44.53 -59.91
C PRO A 4 -19.50 -45.94 -59.84
N VAL A 5 -20.10 -46.83 -59.04
CA VAL A 5 -19.83 -48.26 -59.18
C VAL A 5 -20.94 -48.87 -60.05
N THR A 6 -20.52 -49.19 -61.26
CA THR A 6 -21.25 -49.88 -62.32
C THR A 6 -21.38 -51.37 -62.01
N ASN A 7 -22.65 -51.81 -62.02
CA ASN A 7 -23.18 -53.09 -62.49
C ASN A 7 -22.20 -54.25 -62.77
N ALA A 8 -22.44 -55.38 -62.11
CA ALA A 8 -22.08 -56.71 -62.61
C ALA A 8 -23.37 -57.53 -62.80
N ASP A 9 -23.53 -57.92 -64.06
CA ASP A 9 -24.54 -58.76 -64.68
C ASP A 9 -24.62 -60.16 -64.06
N ILE A 10 -25.83 -60.61 -63.74
CA ILE A 10 -26.15 -62.02 -63.44
C ILE A 10 -27.49 -62.35 -64.11
N THR A 11 -27.43 -62.47 -65.43
CA THR A 11 -28.50 -63.04 -66.26
C THR A 11 -28.18 -64.50 -66.59
N GLY A 12 -28.81 -65.42 -65.87
CA GLY A 12 -28.75 -66.86 -66.10
C GLY A 12 -30.02 -67.55 -65.56
N MET A 13 -31.08 -67.52 -66.37
CA MET A 13 -32.40 -68.16 -66.16
C MET A 13 -32.31 -69.71 -66.22
N PRO A 14 -33.31 -70.54 -65.79
CA PRO A 14 -34.76 -70.26 -65.73
C PRO A 14 -35.63 -70.83 -64.58
N VAL A 15 -36.66 -70.04 -64.24
CA VAL A 15 -38.11 -70.35 -64.08
C VAL A 15 -38.62 -71.26 -62.92
N GLU A 16 -39.77 -70.79 -62.38
CA GLU A 16 -40.67 -71.33 -61.32
C GLU A 16 -40.27 -70.96 -59.88
N THR A 17 -41.06 -70.29 -59.03
CA THR A 17 -42.52 -70.17 -58.96
C THR A 17 -42.86 -68.95 -58.08
N HIS A 18 -43.83 -68.13 -58.48
CA HIS A 18 -44.39 -67.09 -57.64
C HIS A 18 -45.26 -67.71 -56.54
N ALA A 19 -44.82 -67.64 -55.27
CA ALA A 19 -45.71 -67.83 -54.14
C ALA A 19 -46.33 -66.47 -53.77
N GLY A 20 -47.33 -66.07 -54.57
CA GLY A 20 -48.29 -65.07 -54.13
C GLY A 20 -49.16 -65.68 -53.04
N THR A 21 -49.16 -65.08 -51.85
CA THR A 21 -50.31 -65.19 -50.95
C THR A 21 -51.03 -63.86 -51.03
N GLU A 22 -51.92 -63.77 -52.01
CA GLU A 22 -53.06 -62.87 -51.91
C GLU A 22 -53.90 -63.34 -50.72
N VAL A 23 -54.03 -62.50 -49.70
CA VAL A 23 -55.19 -62.59 -48.83
C VAL A 23 -56.21 -61.62 -49.40
N ALA A 24 -57.11 -62.19 -50.20
CA ALA A 24 -58.30 -61.55 -50.70
C ALA A 24 -59.20 -61.09 -49.53
N GLY A 25 -59.80 -59.92 -49.71
CA GLY A 25 -61.18 -59.61 -49.34
C GLY A 25 -61.64 -59.99 -47.93
N GLY A 26 -61.65 -59.00 -47.05
CA GLY A 26 -62.76 -58.69 -46.15
C GLY A 26 -63.46 -59.87 -45.48
N GLU A 27 -62.88 -60.36 -44.39
CA GLU A 27 -63.70 -60.87 -43.30
C GLU A 27 -64.12 -59.69 -42.43
N HIS A 28 -65.41 -59.37 -42.45
CA HIS A 28 -66.03 -58.58 -41.41
C HIS A 28 -65.80 -59.31 -40.09
N HIS A 29 -64.73 -58.97 -39.38
CA HIS A 29 -64.57 -59.35 -37.99
C HIS A 29 -65.85 -58.92 -37.30
N ALA A 30 -66.67 -59.90 -36.90
CA ALA A 30 -67.90 -59.67 -36.15
C ALA A 30 -67.54 -58.66 -35.06
N GLU A 31 -68.16 -57.47 -35.08
CA GLU A 31 -67.89 -56.45 -34.08
C GLU A 31 -67.98 -57.14 -32.74
N ALA A 32 -66.85 -57.24 -32.02
CA ALA A 32 -66.82 -57.72 -30.66
C ALA A 32 -67.61 -56.71 -29.83
N THR A 33 -68.92 -56.91 -29.83
CA THR A 33 -69.91 -55.99 -29.30
C THR A 33 -70.18 -56.42 -27.89
N LEU A 34 -69.55 -55.73 -26.94
CA LEU A 34 -69.76 -55.96 -25.53
C LEU A 34 -70.69 -54.86 -25.02
N LEU A 35 -71.86 -55.25 -24.50
CA LEU A 35 -72.91 -54.33 -24.04
C LEU A 35 -73.40 -53.33 -25.11
N GLY A 36 -73.53 -53.77 -26.36
CA GLY A 36 -74.09 -52.95 -27.45
C GLY A 36 -73.15 -51.89 -28.02
N GLN A 37 -71.88 -51.89 -27.62
CA GLN A 37 -70.84 -50.97 -28.11
C GLN A 37 -69.72 -51.75 -28.80
N GLY A 38 -69.23 -51.22 -29.92
CA GLY A 38 -68.17 -51.83 -30.72
C GLY A 38 -66.79 -51.86 -30.03
N ALA A 39 -65.86 -52.64 -30.58
CA ALA A 39 -64.53 -52.84 -30.01
C ALA A 39 -63.75 -51.52 -29.81
N GLU A 40 -63.91 -50.56 -30.72
CA GLU A 40 -63.26 -49.24 -30.62
C GLU A 40 -63.66 -48.48 -29.34
N PHE A 41 -64.93 -48.57 -28.93
CA PHE A 41 -65.40 -47.94 -27.70
C PHE A 41 -64.67 -48.51 -26.48
N TRP A 42 -64.52 -49.83 -26.40
CA TRP A 42 -63.81 -50.48 -25.31
C TRP A 42 -62.29 -50.25 -25.34
N VAL A 43 -61.70 -50.03 -26.52
CA VAL A 43 -60.31 -49.54 -26.66
C VAL A 43 -60.16 -48.14 -26.06
N TYR A 44 -61.07 -47.20 -26.38
CA TYR A 44 -61.04 -45.87 -25.76
C TYR A 44 -61.29 -45.91 -24.24
N VAL A 45 -62.22 -46.75 -23.78
CA VAL A 45 -62.51 -46.93 -22.34
C VAL A 45 -61.31 -47.53 -21.61
N SER A 46 -60.67 -48.57 -22.15
CA SER A 46 -59.48 -49.17 -21.54
C SER A 46 -58.30 -48.20 -21.52
N MET A 47 -58.08 -47.41 -22.58
CA MET A 47 -57.06 -46.36 -22.60
C MET A 47 -57.38 -45.23 -21.60
N ALA A 48 -58.63 -44.82 -21.50
CA ALA A 48 -59.08 -43.83 -20.51
C ALA A 48 -58.90 -44.34 -19.07
N ILE A 49 -59.25 -45.60 -18.78
CA ILE A 49 -59.02 -46.22 -17.46
C ILE A 49 -57.52 -46.34 -17.19
N PHE A 50 -56.69 -46.70 -18.17
CA PHE A 50 -55.25 -46.74 -18.03
C PHE A 50 -54.67 -45.36 -17.69
N PHE A 51 -55.07 -44.31 -18.41
CA PHE A 51 -54.65 -42.94 -18.09
C PHE A 51 -55.18 -42.46 -16.72
N ALA A 52 -56.45 -42.74 -16.40
CA ALA A 52 -57.03 -42.41 -15.10
C ALA A 52 -56.29 -43.13 -13.96
N ALA A 53 -55.99 -44.42 -14.12
CA ALA A 53 -55.18 -45.19 -13.20
C ALA A 53 -53.75 -44.64 -13.09
N ALA A 54 -53.11 -44.28 -14.21
CA ALA A 54 -51.77 -43.68 -14.21
C ALA A 54 -51.74 -42.30 -13.52
N ILE A 55 -52.81 -41.51 -13.65
CA ILE A 55 -52.95 -40.22 -12.98
C ILE A 55 -53.19 -40.41 -11.48
N ILE A 56 -54.10 -41.31 -11.09
CA ILE A 56 -54.49 -41.55 -9.69
C ILE A 56 -53.39 -42.29 -8.91
N PHE A 57 -52.87 -43.41 -9.45
CA PHE A 57 -51.85 -44.22 -8.79
C PHE A 57 -50.44 -43.70 -9.03
N GLY A 58 -50.14 -43.22 -10.24
CA GLY A 58 -48.80 -42.74 -10.61
C GLY A 58 -48.50 -41.32 -10.15
N LYS A 59 -49.52 -40.55 -9.71
CA LYS A 59 -49.41 -39.12 -9.35
C LYS A 59 -48.58 -38.32 -10.35
N LEU A 60 -48.68 -38.70 -11.63
CA LEU A 60 -47.85 -38.20 -12.71
C LEU A 60 -47.90 -36.66 -12.84
N PRO A 61 -49.07 -35.99 -12.79
CA PRO A 61 -49.09 -34.54 -12.84
C PRO A 61 -48.37 -33.91 -11.64
N GLN A 62 -48.55 -34.44 -10.42
CA GLN A 62 -47.94 -33.90 -9.20
C GLN A 62 -46.41 -34.01 -9.20
N ARG A 63 -45.85 -35.08 -9.79
CA ARG A 63 -44.39 -35.24 -9.90
C ARG A 63 -43.76 -34.27 -10.89
N ILE A 64 -44.43 -34.01 -12.01
CA ILE A 64 -43.95 -33.06 -13.02
C ILE A 64 -44.01 -31.63 -12.49
N THR A 65 -45.12 -31.25 -11.83
CA THR A 65 -45.23 -29.92 -11.21
C THR A 65 -44.21 -29.75 -10.09
N GLY A 66 -44.02 -30.77 -9.24
CA GLY A 66 -43.02 -30.74 -8.17
C GLY A 66 -41.59 -30.56 -8.68
N ALA A 67 -41.19 -31.26 -9.74
CA ALA A 67 -39.86 -31.08 -10.33
C ALA A 67 -39.65 -29.69 -10.95
N LEU A 68 -40.71 -29.09 -11.51
CA LEU A 68 -40.66 -27.73 -12.03
C LEU A 68 -40.56 -26.70 -10.90
N ASP A 69 -41.33 -26.89 -9.83
CA ASP A 69 -41.30 -26.06 -8.62
C ASP A 69 -39.93 -26.13 -7.93
N ASP A 70 -39.34 -27.32 -7.81
CA ASP A 70 -38.00 -27.53 -7.26
C ASP A 70 -36.94 -26.78 -8.07
N ARG A 71 -37.07 -26.81 -9.40
CA ARG A 71 -36.16 -26.08 -10.30
C ARG A 71 -36.35 -24.57 -10.16
N ILE A 72 -37.59 -24.08 -10.09
CA ILE A 72 -37.88 -22.66 -9.85
C ILE A 72 -37.31 -22.23 -8.50
N ALA A 73 -37.49 -23.03 -7.45
CA ALA A 73 -36.95 -22.77 -6.12
C ALA A 73 -35.41 -22.78 -6.11
N GLY A 74 -34.78 -23.65 -6.90
CA GLY A 74 -33.33 -23.68 -7.09
C GLY A 74 -32.80 -22.43 -7.80
N VAL A 75 -33.42 -22.05 -8.91
CA VAL A 75 -33.06 -20.83 -9.67
C VAL A 75 -33.26 -19.58 -8.82
N LYS A 76 -34.36 -19.50 -8.06
CA LYS A 76 -34.62 -18.39 -7.16
C LYS A 76 -33.55 -18.28 -6.08
N ARG A 77 -33.17 -19.39 -5.45
CA ARG A 77 -32.07 -19.43 -4.47
C ARG A 77 -30.74 -18.94 -5.07
N GLN A 78 -30.38 -19.41 -6.25
CA GLN A 78 -29.15 -18.96 -6.93
C GLN A 78 -29.18 -17.48 -7.30
N LEU A 79 -30.34 -16.97 -7.74
CA LEU A 79 -30.54 -15.54 -8.01
C LEU A 79 -30.44 -14.69 -6.74
N ASP A 80 -31.02 -15.15 -5.64
CA ASP A 80 -30.97 -14.45 -4.36
C ASP A 80 -29.53 -14.44 -3.79
N GLU A 81 -28.81 -15.55 -3.90
CA GLU A 81 -27.39 -15.65 -3.55
C GLU A 81 -26.52 -14.74 -4.43
N ALA A 82 -26.73 -14.74 -5.75
CA ALA A 82 -26.00 -13.86 -6.66
C ALA A 82 -26.27 -12.37 -6.37
N LYS A 83 -27.51 -12.02 -6.01
CA LYS A 83 -27.86 -10.66 -5.57
C LYS A 83 -27.18 -10.30 -4.24
N ALA A 84 -27.13 -11.23 -3.29
CA ALA A 84 -26.45 -11.02 -2.01
C ALA A 84 -24.94 -10.79 -2.22
N VAL A 85 -24.28 -11.66 -2.99
CA VAL A 85 -22.86 -11.51 -3.34
C VAL A 85 -22.59 -10.19 -4.06
N ARG A 86 -23.48 -9.77 -4.97
CA ARG A 86 -23.36 -8.49 -5.65
C ARG A 86 -23.49 -7.31 -4.67
N ALA A 87 -24.45 -7.36 -3.76
CA ALA A 87 -24.64 -6.33 -2.74
C ALA A 87 -23.42 -6.23 -1.81
N GLU A 88 -22.84 -7.37 -1.42
CA GLU A 88 -21.61 -7.42 -0.63
C GLU A 88 -20.41 -6.85 -1.40
N ALA A 89 -20.27 -7.17 -2.69
CA ALA A 89 -19.21 -6.63 -3.53
C ALA A 89 -19.35 -5.11 -3.73
N GLU A 90 -20.57 -4.61 -3.95
CA GLU A 90 -20.85 -3.18 -4.05
C GLU A 90 -20.55 -2.46 -2.73
N ALA A 91 -20.92 -3.05 -1.58
CA ALA A 91 -20.59 -2.52 -0.26
C ALA A 91 -19.08 -2.50 0.00
N LEU A 92 -18.37 -3.56 -0.37
CA LEU A 92 -16.91 -3.66 -0.23
C LEU A 92 -16.20 -2.64 -1.12
N LEU A 93 -16.67 -2.44 -2.35
CA LEU A 93 -16.14 -1.42 -3.25
C LEU A 93 -16.34 -0.01 -2.69
N ALA A 94 -17.52 0.28 -2.14
CA ALA A 94 -17.81 1.56 -1.51
C ALA A 94 -16.94 1.79 -0.26
N ASP A 95 -16.69 0.77 0.54
CA ASP A 95 -15.78 0.85 1.69
C ASP A 95 -14.32 1.04 1.25
N ALA A 96 -13.86 0.29 0.25
CA ALA A 96 -12.51 0.43 -0.31
C ALA A 96 -12.28 1.83 -0.89
N ASN A 97 -13.23 2.39 -1.63
CA ASN A 97 -13.13 3.74 -2.18
C ASN A 97 -13.06 4.79 -1.06
N ARG A 98 -13.93 4.69 -0.04
CA ARG A 98 -13.87 5.58 1.13
C ARG A 98 -12.53 5.50 1.86
N ARG A 99 -12.00 4.28 2.05
CA ARG A 99 -10.68 4.08 2.67
C ARG A 99 -9.55 4.65 1.82
N ARG A 100 -9.62 4.51 0.49
CA ARG A 100 -8.64 5.10 -0.43
C ARG A 100 -8.64 6.62 -0.32
N GLU A 101 -9.82 7.25 -0.38
CA GLU A 101 -9.94 8.70 -0.24
C GLU A 101 -9.49 9.22 1.13
N ALA A 102 -9.78 8.48 2.20
CA ALA A 102 -9.30 8.81 3.55
C ALA A 102 -7.77 8.70 3.62
N ALA A 103 -7.19 7.60 3.13
CA ALA A 103 -5.74 7.40 3.11
C ALA A 103 -5.01 8.45 2.26
N THR A 104 -5.57 8.86 1.12
CA THR A 104 -5.01 9.94 0.30
C THR A 104 -5.03 11.27 1.07
N ARG A 105 -6.15 11.63 1.70
CA ARG A 105 -6.24 12.85 2.52
C ARG A 105 -5.28 12.83 3.70
N ASP A 106 -5.16 11.69 4.39
CA ASP A 106 -4.23 11.54 5.50
C ASP A 106 -2.77 11.66 5.04
N ALA A 107 -2.42 11.05 3.89
CA ALA A 107 -1.10 11.19 3.31
C ALA A 107 -0.78 12.64 2.93
N GLU A 108 -1.72 13.35 2.31
CA GLU A 108 -1.58 14.78 1.99
C GLU A 108 -1.41 15.62 3.27
N ALA A 109 -2.20 15.33 4.30
CA ALA A 109 -2.09 16.01 5.60
C ALA A 109 -0.74 15.74 6.28
N ILE A 110 -0.23 14.51 6.23
CA ILE A 110 1.10 14.16 6.75
C ILE A 110 2.19 14.95 6.01
N VAL A 111 2.13 14.99 4.68
CA VAL A 111 3.13 15.73 3.87
C VAL A 111 3.05 17.23 4.15
N ALA A 112 1.86 17.79 4.24
CA ALA A 112 1.67 19.21 4.55
C ALA A 112 2.23 19.55 5.94
N ARG A 113 1.92 18.73 6.96
CA ARG A 113 2.44 18.91 8.32
C ARG A 113 3.96 18.78 8.36
N ALA A 114 4.53 17.74 7.74
CA ALA A 114 5.97 17.53 7.68
C ALA A 114 6.70 18.71 7.00
N ARG A 115 6.12 19.31 5.96
CA ARG A 115 6.67 20.51 5.32
C ARG A 115 6.63 21.73 6.24
N ALA A 116 5.53 21.94 6.94
CA ALA A 116 5.40 23.03 7.90
C ALA A 116 6.41 22.89 9.06
N GLU A 117 6.50 21.69 9.65
CA GLU A 117 7.47 21.36 10.69
C GLU A 117 8.92 21.52 10.20
N ALA A 118 9.23 21.12 8.95
CA ALA A 118 10.56 21.28 8.39
C ALA A 118 10.96 22.75 8.23
N VAL A 119 10.04 23.61 7.78
CA VAL A 119 10.28 25.06 7.66
C VAL A 119 10.54 25.68 9.04
N GLU A 120 9.72 25.32 10.03
CA GLU A 120 9.89 25.79 11.40
C GLU A 120 11.23 25.32 12.00
N LEU A 121 11.57 24.05 11.84
CA LEU A 121 12.81 23.47 12.34
C LEU A 121 14.04 24.13 11.70
N VAL A 122 14.00 24.43 10.39
CA VAL A 122 15.08 25.14 9.71
C VAL A 122 15.22 26.56 10.26
N ALA A 123 14.11 27.28 10.46
CA ALA A 123 14.13 28.62 11.02
C ALA A 123 14.67 28.63 12.47
N GLU A 124 14.27 27.68 13.31
CA GLU A 124 14.78 27.53 14.66
C GLU A 124 16.27 27.16 14.67
N SER A 125 16.68 26.22 13.82
CA SER A 125 18.08 25.80 13.69
C SER A 125 18.98 26.94 13.24
N GLN A 126 18.51 27.78 12.30
CA GLN A 126 19.24 28.98 11.88
C GLN A 126 19.41 29.97 13.04
N LYS A 127 18.37 30.21 13.84
CA LYS A 127 18.45 31.07 15.03
C LYS A 127 19.44 30.51 16.06
N ALA A 128 19.38 29.21 16.34
CA ALA A 128 20.29 28.55 17.26
C ALA A 128 21.76 28.58 16.76
N ALA A 129 21.97 28.40 15.46
CA ALA A 129 23.29 28.52 14.84
C ALA A 129 23.83 29.96 14.94
N ALA A 130 23.00 30.97 14.65
CA ALA A 130 23.38 32.37 14.78
C ALA A 130 23.78 32.73 16.22
N LEU A 131 22.98 32.32 17.21
CA LEU A 131 23.31 32.49 18.63
C LEU A 131 24.61 31.79 19.04
N THR A 132 24.87 30.60 18.49
CA THR A 132 26.11 29.87 18.77
C THR A 132 27.32 30.58 18.18
N ILE A 133 27.19 31.12 16.96
CA ILE A 133 28.23 31.91 16.31
C ILE A 133 28.50 33.17 17.14
N GLU A 134 27.47 33.93 17.50
CA GLU A 134 27.59 35.14 18.32
C GLU A 134 28.31 34.86 19.64
N ARG A 135 27.91 33.82 20.37
CA ARG A 135 28.58 33.42 21.62
C ARG A 135 30.04 33.04 21.42
N ARG A 136 30.37 32.37 20.30
CA ARG A 136 31.75 32.01 19.96
C ARG A 136 32.58 33.24 19.61
N THR A 137 32.00 34.19 18.88
CA THR A 137 32.64 35.47 18.55
C THR A 137 32.94 36.24 19.82
N LEU A 138 31.97 36.43 20.71
CA LEU A 138 32.18 37.10 22.00
C LEU A 138 33.24 36.40 22.86
N ALA A 139 33.26 35.07 22.89
CA ALA A 139 34.28 34.32 23.61
C ALA A 139 35.68 34.49 22.98
N ALA A 140 35.78 34.58 21.65
CA ALA A 140 37.03 34.83 20.95
C ALA A 140 37.54 36.25 21.20
N GLU A 141 36.66 37.26 21.10
CA GLU A 141 36.97 38.65 21.41
C GLU A 141 37.44 38.82 22.85
N ALA A 142 36.76 38.20 23.82
CA ALA A 142 37.17 38.21 25.21
C ALA A 142 38.55 37.56 25.43
N LYS A 143 38.87 36.49 24.70
CA LYS A 143 40.19 35.85 24.73
C LYS A 143 41.27 36.74 24.11
N ILE A 144 40.99 37.39 22.99
CA ILE A 144 41.91 38.34 22.35
C ILE A 144 42.20 39.49 23.31
N ALA A 145 41.17 40.13 23.88
CA ALA A 145 41.34 41.23 24.83
C ALA A 145 42.10 40.82 26.11
N ALA A 146 41.95 39.56 26.55
CA ALA A 146 42.75 39.02 27.66
C ALA A 146 44.21 38.82 27.25
N ALA A 147 44.46 38.27 26.05
CA ALA A 147 45.80 38.06 25.51
C ALA A 147 46.53 39.38 25.23
N GLU A 148 45.84 40.39 24.71
CA GLU A 148 46.38 41.73 24.48
C GLU A 148 46.85 42.38 25.79
N ARG A 149 46.02 42.33 26.84
CA ARG A 149 46.40 42.84 28.17
C ARG A 149 47.62 42.10 28.75
N ALA A 150 47.68 40.78 28.57
CA ALA A 150 48.83 39.99 29.00
C ALA A 150 50.10 40.37 28.20
N ALA A 151 50.00 40.47 26.88
CA ALA A 151 51.10 40.84 26.01
C ALA A 151 51.63 42.26 26.28
N GLU A 152 50.75 43.23 26.54
CA GLU A 152 51.16 44.57 26.95
C GLU A 152 51.91 44.56 28.28
N ALA A 153 51.44 43.79 29.27
CA ALA A 153 52.09 43.66 30.56
C ALA A 153 53.48 43.01 30.43
N ASP A 154 53.57 41.94 29.64
CA ASP A 154 54.82 41.24 29.36
C ASP A 154 55.82 42.14 28.62
N LEU A 155 55.35 42.91 27.63
CA LEU A 155 56.19 43.88 26.90
C LEU A 155 56.71 44.97 27.83
N ARG A 156 55.86 45.56 28.68
CA ARG A 156 56.29 46.57 29.67
C ARG A 156 57.33 45.99 30.63
N ALA A 157 57.12 44.77 31.10
CA ALA A 157 58.08 44.08 31.97
C ALA A 157 59.41 43.82 31.25
N ASP A 158 59.40 43.38 29.98
CA ASP A 158 60.61 43.15 29.21
C ASP A 158 61.40 44.42 28.93
N VAL A 159 60.71 45.49 28.53
CA VAL A 159 61.31 46.81 28.32
C VAL A 159 61.91 47.33 29.62
N ALA A 160 61.20 47.25 30.75
CA ALA A 160 61.71 47.66 32.05
C ALA A 160 63.00 46.89 32.43
N ARG A 161 63.04 45.57 32.20
CA ARG A 161 64.24 44.75 32.42
C ARG A 161 65.41 45.19 31.53
N ARG A 162 65.17 45.39 30.23
CA ARG A 162 66.21 45.82 29.28
C ARG A 162 66.76 47.21 29.59
N VAL A 163 65.88 48.16 29.91
CA VAL A 163 66.27 49.52 30.30
C VAL A 163 67.08 49.50 31.60
N THR A 164 66.64 48.74 32.61
CA THR A 164 67.37 48.60 33.88
C THR A 164 68.74 47.95 33.69
N ALA A 165 68.83 46.92 32.83
CA ALA A 165 70.10 46.27 32.50
C ALA A 165 71.05 47.24 31.76
N ALA A 166 70.54 48.00 30.78
CA ALA A 166 71.32 48.99 30.05
C ALA A 166 71.77 50.15 30.96
N ALA A 167 70.88 50.65 31.83
CA ALA A 167 71.21 51.69 32.81
C ALA A 167 72.29 51.21 33.79
N THR A 168 72.15 49.99 34.32
CA THR A 168 73.17 49.36 35.18
C THR A 168 74.53 49.27 34.48
N ALA A 169 74.55 48.85 33.22
CA ALA A 169 75.78 48.77 32.42
C ALA A 169 76.40 50.15 32.14
N LEU A 170 75.57 51.17 31.92
CA LEU A 170 76.05 52.54 31.68
C LEU A 170 76.60 53.18 32.97
N ILE A 171 75.93 52.94 34.11
CA ILE A 171 76.37 53.39 35.44
C ILE A 171 77.69 52.71 35.82
N SER A 172 77.81 51.40 35.64
CA SER A 172 79.06 50.69 35.95
C SER A 172 80.23 51.16 35.08
N ALA A 173 79.98 51.47 33.80
CA ALA A 173 80.99 52.03 32.90
C ALA A 173 81.42 53.47 33.27
N ARG A 174 80.56 54.25 33.93
CA ARG A 174 80.85 55.62 34.38
C ARG A 174 81.13 55.77 35.87
N ALA A 175 81.15 54.67 36.63
CA ALA A 175 81.40 54.68 38.06
C ALA A 175 82.88 54.98 38.34
N ASP A 176 83.24 56.26 38.41
CA ASP A 176 84.52 56.74 38.91
C ASP A 176 84.46 56.98 40.44
N THR A 177 85.64 57.09 41.07
CA THR A 177 85.77 57.30 42.52
C THR A 177 85.10 58.60 42.99
N ALA A 178 85.02 59.62 42.12
CA ALA A 178 84.40 60.91 42.44
C ALA A 178 82.86 60.81 42.51
N LEU A 179 82.24 60.08 41.59
CA LEU A 179 80.82 59.79 41.58
C LEU A 179 80.41 58.96 42.81
N GLN A 180 81.22 57.96 43.18
CA GLN A 180 80.99 57.12 44.36
C GLN A 180 81.01 57.92 45.67
N SER A 181 81.98 58.82 45.84
CA SER A 181 82.04 59.71 47.01
C SER A 181 80.81 60.61 47.10
N LYS A 182 80.41 61.25 45.98
CA LYS A 182 79.22 62.10 45.93
C LYS A 182 77.93 61.34 46.29
N LEU A 183 77.74 60.14 45.74
CA LEU A 183 76.57 59.31 46.05
C LEU A 183 76.54 58.89 47.52
N THR A 184 77.70 58.69 48.14
CA THR A 184 77.81 58.36 49.57
C THR A 184 77.42 59.55 50.44
N ASP A 185 77.94 60.75 50.13
CA ASP A 185 77.58 61.98 50.85
C ASP A 185 76.08 62.30 50.72
N GLU A 186 75.51 62.09 49.53
CA GLU A 186 74.08 62.32 49.26
C GLU A 186 73.17 61.30 49.97
N ALA A 187 73.60 60.03 50.05
CA ALA A 187 72.92 59.01 50.83
C ALA A 187 72.93 59.33 52.34
N ILE A 188 74.08 59.75 52.88
CA ILE A 188 74.22 60.17 54.28
C ILE A 188 73.29 61.37 54.56
N ALA A 189 73.31 62.40 53.71
CA ALA A 189 72.42 63.55 53.83
C ALA A 189 70.92 63.20 53.66
N GLY A 190 70.60 62.14 52.91
CA GLY A 190 69.23 61.64 52.75
C GLY A 190 68.72 60.80 53.93
N LEU A 191 69.62 60.17 54.68
CA LEU A 191 69.29 59.51 55.96
C LEU A 191 69.08 60.55 57.06
N ASP A 192 69.96 61.55 57.14
CA ASP A 192 69.86 62.68 58.07
C ASP A 192 68.51 63.40 57.94
N ARG A 193 68.08 63.70 56.70
CA ARG A 193 66.77 64.30 56.39
C ARG A 193 65.54 63.47 56.75
N ARG A 194 65.68 62.17 56.97
CA ARG A 194 64.58 61.26 57.39
C ARG A 194 64.58 61.01 58.89
N LEU A 195 65.65 61.38 59.60
CA LEU A 195 65.83 61.18 61.03
C LEU A 195 65.65 62.48 61.83
N HIS A 196 65.67 63.63 61.17
CA HIS A 196 65.14 64.91 61.65
C HIS A 196 63.67 65.08 61.24
#